data_AF-A0A095A497-F1
#
_entry.id   AF-A0A095A497-F1
#
_cell.length_a   1.000
_cell.length_b   1.000
_cell.length_c   1.000
_cell.angle_alpha   90.00
_cell.angle_beta   90.00
_cell.angle_gamma   90.00
#
_symmetry.space_group_name_H-M   'P 1'
#
loop_
_entity.id
_entity.type
_entity.pdbx_description
1 polymer ?
#
loop_
_entity_poly.entity_id
_entity_poly.type
_entity_poly.pdbx_seq_one_letter_code
_entity_poly.pdbx_strand_id
1 'polypeptide(L)'
;MTDSDKNNINVIDLDVQAIHFRPVSFIPHDPEVWFAALESQFEARRITSQRQKYAFALESLPVDHLVGVREVVLNSNVPNVFHRLKEAILRHFLPSREERLRILLARHPLGDAKPSQHLTRLKSLAGSTAFDSEIVKELWLESLPAHIQPTVTALLEEAPHNQVALIADKI
;
A
#
# COMPACT_ATOMS: atom_id res chain seq x y z
N MET A 1 62.62 31.09 -23.30
CA MET A 1 61.62 31.32 -24.36
C MET A 1 60.42 30.46 -24.02
N THR A 2 59.28 31.12 -23.76
CA THR A 2 57.88 30.64 -23.70
C THR A 2 57.54 29.45 -22.78
N ASP A 3 56.93 29.68 -21.61
CA ASP A 3 55.48 29.92 -21.37
C ASP A 3 54.56 28.81 -21.88
N SER A 4 53.96 28.05 -20.97
CA SER A 4 52.50 27.98 -20.78
C SER A 4 52.14 26.99 -19.67
N ASP A 5 52.05 27.54 -18.47
CA ASP A 5 51.14 27.07 -17.43
C ASP A 5 49.68 27.07 -17.92
N LYS A 6 48.86 26.29 -17.22
CA LYS A 6 47.37 26.23 -17.23
C LYS A 6 46.76 25.27 -18.25
N ASN A 7 46.36 24.09 -17.77
CA ASN A 7 44.94 23.93 -17.45
C ASN A 7 44.71 22.81 -16.44
N ASN A 8 44.49 23.25 -15.20
CA ASN A 8 43.87 22.49 -14.13
C ASN A 8 42.40 22.27 -14.51
N ILE A 9 42.01 21.05 -14.90
CA ILE A 9 40.61 20.65 -14.90
C ILE A 9 40.47 19.57 -13.85
N ASN A 10 39.95 20.00 -12.71
CA ASN A 10 39.47 19.18 -11.62
C ASN A 10 38.65 18.01 -12.17
N VAL A 11 39.15 16.78 -12.01
CA VAL A 11 38.30 15.59 -11.89
C VAL A 11 38.57 14.98 -10.51
N ILE A 12 38.70 15.85 -9.51
CA ILE A 12 38.39 15.51 -8.13
C ILE A 12 36.88 15.71 -8.03
N ASP A 13 36.20 14.77 -7.40
CA ASP A 13 34.81 14.91 -6.97
C ASP A 13 33.74 14.65 -8.05
N LEU A 14 33.80 13.48 -8.68
CA LEU A 14 32.57 12.67 -8.69
C LEU A 14 32.41 12.09 -7.29
N ASP A 15 32.11 12.98 -6.33
CA ASP A 15 31.32 12.64 -5.15
C ASP A 15 29.98 12.21 -5.71
N VAL A 16 29.95 10.97 -6.20
CA VAL A 16 28.74 10.19 -6.22
C VAL A 16 28.43 10.02 -4.74
N GLN A 17 27.80 11.05 -4.17
CA GLN A 17 26.80 10.92 -3.15
C GLN A 17 25.88 9.84 -3.69
N ALA A 18 26.25 8.58 -3.45
CA ALA A 18 25.38 7.45 -3.59
C ALA A 18 24.32 7.75 -2.54
N ILE A 19 23.28 8.48 -2.96
CA ILE A 19 22.15 8.83 -2.13
C ILE A 19 21.74 7.49 -1.55
N HIS A 20 22.01 7.28 -0.26
CA HIS A 20 21.76 6.01 0.40
C HIS A 20 20.25 5.80 0.34
N PHE A 21 19.80 5.11 -0.69
CA PHE A 21 18.42 4.76 -0.88
C PHE A 21 18.12 3.63 0.10
N ARG A 22 17.37 3.95 1.15
CA ARG A 22 16.84 2.95 2.06
C ARG A 22 15.39 2.69 1.69
N PRO A 23 15.06 1.56 1.06
CA PRO A 23 13.67 1.23 0.78
C PRO A 23 12.89 1.12 2.09
N VAL A 24 11.61 1.48 2.03
CA VAL A 24 10.68 1.19 3.14
C VAL A 24 10.66 -0.31 3.43
N SER A 25 10.72 -0.67 4.71
CA SER A 25 10.64 -2.07 5.15
C SER A 25 9.34 -2.72 4.69
N PHE A 26 9.40 -3.99 4.30
CA PHE A 26 8.22 -4.75 3.88
C PHE A 26 7.16 -4.81 4.99
N ILE A 27 5.88 -4.70 4.59
CA ILE A 27 4.70 -4.78 5.47
C ILE A 27 3.90 -6.02 5.06
N PRO A 28 4.16 -7.21 5.66
CA PRO A 28 3.55 -8.47 5.21
C PRO A 28 2.02 -8.51 5.29
N HIS A 29 1.45 -7.79 6.27
CA HIS A 29 0.00 -7.73 6.49
C HIS A 29 -0.71 -6.70 5.60
N ASP A 30 0.04 -5.83 4.91
CA ASP A 30 -0.49 -4.82 4.00
C ASP A 30 0.53 -4.49 2.90
N PRO A 31 0.72 -5.40 1.93
CA PRO A 31 1.66 -5.20 0.83
C PRO A 31 1.26 -4.04 -0.09
N GLU A 32 -0.02 -3.65 -0.12
CA GLU A 32 -0.49 -2.51 -0.93
C GLU A 32 0.05 -1.19 -0.39
N VAL A 33 -0.06 -0.97 0.92
CA VAL A 33 0.51 0.21 1.59
C VAL A 33 2.02 0.24 1.43
N TRP A 34 2.69 -0.90 1.55
CA TRP A 34 4.13 -0.98 1.32
C TRP A 34 4.52 -0.54 -0.10
N PHE A 35 3.83 -1.03 -1.13
CA PHE A 35 4.09 -0.60 -2.50
C PHE A 35 3.83 0.89 -2.73
N ALA A 36 2.75 1.44 -2.17
CA ALA A 36 2.45 2.86 -2.29
C ALA A 36 3.57 3.72 -1.68
N ALA A 37 4.07 3.35 -0.50
CA ALA A 37 5.19 4.03 0.15
C ALA A 37 6.48 3.90 -0.65
N LEU A 38 6.79 2.70 -1.16
CA LEU A 38 7.99 2.44 -1.96
C LEU A 38 7.97 3.20 -3.30
N GLU A 39 6.83 3.22 -3.98
CA GLU A 39 6.64 3.95 -5.25
C GLU A 39 6.77 5.47 -5.04
N SER A 40 6.26 6.01 -3.94
CA SER A 40 6.47 7.40 -3.55
C SER A 40 7.96 7.72 -3.33
N GLN A 41 8.72 6.82 -2.70
CA GLN A 41 10.17 6.98 -2.54
C GLN A 41 10.93 6.98 -3.87
N PHE A 42 10.49 6.16 -4.83
CA PHE A 42 11.04 6.14 -6.18
C PHE A 42 10.76 7.43 -6.94
N GLU A 43 9.52 7.92 -6.87
CA GLU A 43 9.11 9.17 -7.52
C GLU A 43 9.89 10.37 -6.98
N ALA A 44 9.98 10.52 -5.66
CA ALA A 44 10.73 11.58 -5.00
C ALA A 44 12.21 11.64 -5.42
N ARG A 45 12.77 10.51 -5.85
CA ARG A 45 14.18 10.37 -6.28
C ARG A 45 14.34 10.18 -7.78
N ARG A 46 13.26 10.30 -8.55
CA ARG A 46 13.24 10.12 -10.01
C ARG A 46 13.79 8.76 -10.46
N ILE A 47 13.61 7.72 -9.66
CA ILE A 47 13.95 6.34 -10.01
C ILE A 47 12.87 5.83 -10.96
N THR A 48 13.17 5.76 -12.26
CA THR A 48 12.22 5.34 -13.30
C THR A 48 12.49 3.94 -13.86
N SER A 49 13.73 3.45 -13.73
CA SER A 49 14.15 2.16 -14.26
C SER A 49 13.44 1.00 -13.53
N GLN A 50 12.72 0.18 -14.30
CA GLN A 50 12.06 -1.03 -13.79
C GLN A 50 13.04 -1.98 -13.10
N ARG A 51 14.27 -2.08 -13.60
CA ARG A 51 15.31 -2.93 -13.02
C ARG A 51 15.82 -2.37 -11.68
N GLN A 52 15.98 -1.07 -11.55
CA GLN A 52 16.36 -0.44 -10.28
C GLN A 52 15.24 -0.58 -9.23
N LYS A 53 13.99 -0.28 -9.61
CA LYS A 53 12.83 -0.47 -8.73
C LYS A 53 12.72 -1.91 -8.23
N TYR A 54 12.93 -2.88 -9.12
CA TYR A 54 12.96 -4.30 -8.77
C TYR A 54 14.07 -4.64 -7.78
N ALA A 55 15.30 -4.18 -8.01
CA ALA A 55 16.41 -4.42 -7.09
C ALA A 55 16.12 -3.90 -5.68
N PHE A 56 15.64 -2.66 -5.57
CA PHE A 56 15.29 -2.06 -4.27
C PHE A 56 14.09 -2.75 -3.59
N ALA A 57 13.10 -3.21 -4.36
CA ALA A 57 11.99 -3.99 -3.83
C ALA A 57 12.45 -5.36 -3.31
N LEU A 58 13.40 -6.01 -4.00
CA LEU A 58 14.00 -7.26 -3.51
C LEU A 58 14.81 -7.05 -2.23
N GLU A 59 15.61 -5.98 -2.15
CA GLU A 59 16.42 -5.66 -0.97
C GLU A 59 15.59 -5.43 0.30
N SER A 60 14.33 -5.00 0.14
CA SER A 60 13.41 -4.77 1.25
C SER A 60 12.59 -6.01 1.66
N LEU A 61 12.63 -7.08 0.87
CA LEU A 61 11.91 -8.32 1.16
C LEU A 61 12.74 -9.25 2.06
N PRO A 62 12.19 -9.71 3.20
CA PRO A 62 12.76 -10.81 3.96
C PRO A 62 12.95 -12.07 3.11
N VAL A 63 14.03 -12.81 3.39
CA VAL A 63 14.39 -14.03 2.63
C VAL A 63 13.24 -15.05 2.60
N ASP A 64 12.52 -15.21 3.71
CA ASP A 64 11.39 -16.14 3.83
C ASP A 64 10.24 -15.81 2.86
N HIS A 65 10.12 -14.53 2.45
CA HIS A 65 9.08 -14.06 1.54
C HIS A 65 9.50 -14.16 0.06
N LEU A 66 10.79 -14.26 -0.24
CA LEU A 66 11.28 -14.46 -1.61
C LEU A 66 10.83 -15.80 -2.20
N VAL A 67 10.67 -16.83 -1.35
CA VAL A 67 10.20 -18.15 -1.78
C VAL A 67 8.78 -18.08 -2.38
N GLY A 68 7.91 -17.24 -1.80
CA GLY A 68 6.54 -17.04 -2.26
C GLY A 68 6.44 -16.42 -3.66
N VAL A 69 7.49 -15.72 -4.10
CA VAL A 69 7.57 -15.06 -5.42
C VAL A 69 8.72 -15.58 -6.28
N ARG A 70 9.19 -16.79 -5.99
CA ARG A 70 10.35 -17.45 -6.63
C ARG A 70 10.33 -17.38 -8.15
N GLU A 71 9.17 -17.57 -8.77
CA GLU A 71 9.03 -17.56 -10.23
C GLU A 71 9.53 -16.23 -10.83
N VAL A 72 9.17 -15.10 -10.23
CA VAL A 72 9.59 -13.78 -10.70
C VAL A 72 11.05 -13.52 -10.39
N VAL A 73 11.52 -13.99 -9.21
CA VAL A 73 12.93 -13.85 -8.79
C VAL A 73 13.87 -14.57 -9.77
N LEU A 74 13.51 -15.79 -10.17
CA LEU A 74 14.31 -16.59 -11.11
C LEU A 74 14.22 -16.10 -12.56
N ASN A 75 13.12 -15.45 -12.94
CA ASN A 75 12.88 -14.95 -14.29
C ASN A 75 12.91 -13.41 -14.36
N SER A 76 14.00 -12.81 -13.89
CA SER A 76 14.13 -11.34 -13.75
C SER A 76 14.52 -10.60 -15.04
N ASN A 77 14.90 -11.31 -16.11
CA ASN A 77 15.28 -10.73 -17.41
C ASN A 77 14.08 -10.52 -18.34
N VAL A 78 13.02 -9.92 -17.81
CA VAL A 78 11.77 -9.62 -18.54
C VAL A 78 11.44 -8.13 -18.49
N PRO A 79 10.75 -7.58 -19.51
CA PRO A 79 10.24 -6.22 -19.43
C PRO A 79 9.25 -6.09 -18.26
N ASN A 80 9.19 -4.89 -17.66
CA ASN A 80 8.28 -4.57 -16.54
C ASN A 80 8.45 -5.49 -15.32
N VAL A 81 9.69 -5.94 -15.04
CA VAL A 81 9.99 -6.87 -13.94
C VAL A 81 9.51 -6.40 -12.56
N PHE A 82 9.55 -5.09 -12.28
CA PHE A 82 9.00 -4.55 -11.03
C PHE A 82 7.48 -4.68 -10.95
N HIS A 83 6.77 -4.42 -12.05
CA HIS A 83 5.32 -4.63 -12.11
C HIS A 83 4.95 -6.10 -11.89
N ARG A 84 5.66 -7.04 -12.53
CA ARG A 84 5.46 -8.48 -12.32
C ARG A 84 5.75 -8.91 -10.88
N LEU A 85 6.79 -8.36 -10.25
CA LEU A 85 7.07 -8.59 -8.84
C LEU A 85 5.91 -8.09 -7.97
N LYS A 86 5.39 -6.91 -8.26
CA LYS A 86 4.22 -6.34 -7.57
C LYS A 86 3.00 -7.25 -7.67
N GLU A 87 2.65 -7.71 -8.88
CA GLU A 87 1.55 -8.65 -9.06
C GLU A 87 1.76 -9.97 -8.30
N ALA A 88 2.97 -10.53 -8.34
CA ALA A 88 3.28 -11.78 -7.65
C ALA A 88 3.19 -11.65 -6.12
N ILE A 89 3.69 -10.55 -5.55
CA ILE A 89 3.60 -10.27 -4.11
C ILE A 89 2.14 -10.07 -3.71
N LEU A 90 1.40 -9.23 -4.44
CA LEU A 90 -0.01 -8.99 -4.13
C LEU A 90 -0.84 -10.28 -4.21
N ARG A 91 -0.60 -11.13 -5.22
CA ARG A 91 -1.29 -12.43 -5.35
C ARG A 91 -0.93 -13.42 -4.24
N HIS A 92 0.31 -13.38 -3.74
CA HIS A 92 0.76 -14.31 -2.70
C HIS A 92 0.33 -13.90 -1.30
N PHE A 93 0.37 -12.59 -1.00
CA PHE A 93 0.15 -12.06 0.35
C PHE A 93 -1.26 -11.56 0.59
N LEU A 94 -2.00 -11.15 -0.45
CA LEU A 94 -3.39 -10.74 -0.27
C LEU A 94 -4.34 -11.92 -0.45
N PRO A 95 -5.40 -11.99 0.38
CA PRO A 95 -6.52 -12.88 0.09
C PRO A 95 -7.12 -12.57 -1.29
N SER A 96 -7.65 -13.61 -1.96
CA SER A 96 -8.38 -13.43 -3.22
C SER A 96 -9.58 -12.50 -3.00
N ARG A 97 -10.13 -11.94 -4.07
CA ARG A 97 -11.33 -11.10 -3.97
C ARG A 97 -12.49 -11.88 -3.34
N GLU A 98 -12.67 -13.13 -3.74
CA GLU A 98 -13.69 -14.03 -3.22
C GLU A 98 -13.51 -14.28 -1.71
N GLU A 99 -12.26 -14.49 -1.27
CA GLU A 99 -11.95 -14.69 0.15
C GLU A 99 -12.23 -13.42 0.96
N ARG A 100 -11.82 -12.25 0.45
CA ARG A 100 -12.15 -10.94 1.06
C ARG A 100 -13.65 -10.73 1.17
N LEU A 101 -14.39 -11.00 0.11
CA LEU A 101 -15.86 -10.90 0.11
C LEU A 101 -16.49 -11.89 1.08
N ARG A 102 -16.01 -13.14 1.16
CA ARG A 102 -16.49 -14.10 2.16
C ARG A 102 -16.27 -13.59 3.58
N ILE A 103 -15.09 -13.03 3.87
CA ILE A 103 -14.78 -12.47 5.19
C ILE A 103 -15.72 -11.28 5.48
N LEU A 104 -15.90 -10.35 4.53
CA LEU A 104 -16.82 -9.23 4.71
C LEU A 104 -18.27 -9.70 4.97
N LEU A 105 -18.76 -10.63 4.15
CA LEU A 105 -20.12 -11.18 4.23
C LEU A 105 -20.35 -12.12 5.41
N ALA A 106 -19.28 -12.58 6.09
CA ALA A 106 -19.39 -13.34 7.33
C ALA A 106 -19.97 -12.52 8.50
N ARG A 107 -20.35 -11.25 8.27
CA ARG A 107 -21.03 -10.35 9.21
C ARG A 107 -20.28 -10.25 10.53
N HIS A 108 -19.25 -9.42 10.53
CA HIS A 108 -18.48 -9.11 11.72
C HIS A 108 -19.27 -8.16 12.63
N PRO A 109 -19.67 -8.58 13.84
CA PRO A 109 -20.36 -7.68 14.75
C PRO A 109 -19.44 -6.55 15.19
N LEU A 110 -20.02 -5.40 15.53
CA LEU A 110 -19.30 -4.27 16.10
C LEU A 110 -18.59 -4.65 17.42
N GLY A 111 -19.25 -5.43 18.27
CA GLY A 111 -18.74 -5.82 19.59
C GLY A 111 -18.50 -4.59 20.48
N ASP A 112 -17.35 -4.56 21.15
CA ASP A 112 -16.90 -3.41 21.98
C ASP A 112 -16.10 -2.37 21.16
N ALA A 113 -15.92 -2.58 19.86
CA ALA A 113 -15.17 -1.66 19.02
C ALA A 113 -15.98 -0.39 18.74
N LYS A 114 -15.28 0.75 18.59
CA LYS A 114 -15.92 1.99 18.16
C LYS A 114 -16.41 1.89 16.71
N PRO A 115 -17.55 2.51 16.34
CA PRO A 115 -18.02 2.58 14.97
C PRO A 115 -16.94 3.00 13.95
N SER A 116 -16.09 3.98 14.28
CA SER A 116 -14.97 4.41 13.43
C SER A 116 -13.92 3.33 13.20
N GLN A 117 -13.53 2.61 14.26
CA GLN A 117 -12.56 1.52 14.19
C GLN A 117 -13.12 0.35 13.38
N HIS A 118 -14.41 0.06 13.54
CA HIS A 118 -15.09 -0.98 12.78
C HIS A 118 -15.15 -0.64 11.29
N LEU A 119 -15.48 0.61 10.94
CA LEU A 119 -15.44 1.07 9.55
C LEU A 119 -14.04 0.91 8.95
N THR A 120 -12.99 1.32 9.67
CA THR A 120 -11.61 1.18 9.21
C THR A 120 -11.25 -0.28 8.96
N ARG A 121 -11.66 -1.19 9.86
CA ARG A 121 -11.45 -2.63 9.69
C ARG A 121 -12.19 -3.18 8.48
N LEU A 122 -13.44 -2.80 8.25
CA LEU A 122 -14.19 -3.24 7.06
C LEU A 122 -13.53 -2.72 5.78
N LYS A 123 -13.05 -1.47 5.77
CA LYS A 123 -12.30 -0.90 4.65
C LYS A 123 -10.97 -1.61 4.37
N SER A 124 -10.24 -2.05 5.40
CA SER A 124 -8.99 -2.78 5.20
C SER A 124 -9.20 -4.20 4.67
N LEU A 125 -10.39 -4.77 4.86
CA LEU A 125 -10.75 -6.08 4.31
C LEU A 125 -11.30 -5.98 2.88
N ALA A 126 -11.91 -4.83 2.55
CA ALA A 126 -12.38 -4.52 1.22
C ALA A 126 -11.23 -4.25 0.24
N GLY A 127 -11.48 -4.57 -1.04
CA GLY A 127 -10.62 -4.11 -2.12
C GLY A 127 -10.80 -2.62 -2.39
N SER A 128 -10.09 -2.13 -3.40
CA SER A 128 -10.11 -0.73 -3.84
C SER A 128 -11.22 -0.43 -4.87
N THR A 129 -12.19 -1.34 -5.05
CA THR A 129 -13.27 -1.13 -6.04
C THR A 129 -14.43 -0.32 -5.46
N ALA A 130 -15.14 0.42 -6.32
CA ALA A 130 -16.33 1.17 -5.92
C ALA A 130 -17.43 0.26 -5.33
N PHE A 131 -17.58 -0.94 -5.89
CA PHE A 131 -18.51 -1.95 -5.39
C PHE A 131 -18.17 -2.41 -3.97
N ASP A 132 -16.89 -2.62 -3.67
CA ASP A 132 -16.46 -3.01 -2.32
C ASP A 132 -16.76 -1.89 -1.32
N SER A 133 -16.68 -0.61 -1.73
CA SER A 133 -17.02 0.53 -0.88
C SER A 133 -18.51 0.60 -0.50
N GLU A 134 -19.40 0.21 -1.42
CA GLU A 134 -20.85 0.20 -1.16
C GLU A 134 -21.22 -0.94 -0.20
N ILE A 135 -20.65 -2.13 -0.41
CA ILE A 135 -20.79 -3.26 0.51
C ILE A 135 -20.29 -2.89 1.91
N VAL A 136 -19.14 -2.22 2.02
CA VAL A 136 -18.60 -1.78 3.31
C VAL A 136 -19.55 -0.82 4.02
N LYS A 137 -20.19 0.10 3.28
CA LYS A 137 -21.18 1.03 3.85
C LYS A 137 -22.38 0.28 4.41
N GLU A 138 -22.96 -0.64 3.64
CA GLU A 138 -24.11 -1.44 4.07
C GLU A 138 -23.78 -2.30 5.29
N LEU A 139 -22.69 -3.08 5.23
CA LEU A 139 -22.26 -3.92 6.35
C LEU A 139 -21.94 -3.10 7.60
N TRP A 140 -21.33 -1.92 7.44
CA TRP A 140 -21.05 -1.04 8.55
C TRP A 140 -22.36 -0.57 9.21
N LEU A 141 -23.33 -0.10 8.44
CA LEU A 141 -24.65 0.30 8.97
C LEU A 141 -25.37 -0.84 9.68
N GLU A 142 -25.39 -2.03 9.09
CA GLU A 142 -26.00 -3.22 9.70
C GLU A 142 -25.33 -3.63 11.02
N SER A 143 -24.02 -3.35 11.16
CA SER A 143 -23.27 -3.69 12.38
C SER A 143 -23.57 -2.77 13.57
N LEU A 144 -24.14 -1.58 13.33
CA LEU A 144 -24.35 -0.58 14.38
C LEU A 144 -25.56 -0.92 15.27
N PRO A 145 -25.55 -0.51 16.54
CA PRO A 145 -26.72 -0.62 17.42
C PRO A 145 -27.97 0.05 16.83
N ALA A 146 -29.13 -0.59 16.98
CA ALA A 146 -30.39 -0.13 16.39
C ALA A 146 -30.79 1.31 16.77
N HIS A 147 -30.35 1.79 17.93
CA HIS A 147 -30.68 3.14 18.41
C HIS A 147 -29.84 4.24 17.72
N ILE A 148 -28.67 3.93 17.15
CA ILE A 148 -27.83 4.92 16.45
C ILE A 148 -27.97 4.86 14.92
N GLN A 149 -28.43 3.72 14.38
CA GLN A 149 -28.54 3.51 12.93
C GLN A 149 -29.31 4.63 12.19
N PRO A 150 -30.50 5.10 12.63
CA PRO A 150 -31.25 6.11 11.90
C PRO A 150 -30.49 7.44 11.77
N THR A 151 -29.83 7.86 12.85
CA THR A 151 -29.03 9.08 12.88
C THR A 151 -27.82 8.96 11.96
N VAL A 152 -27.12 7.83 12.00
CA VAL A 152 -25.96 7.59 11.14
C VAL A 152 -26.34 7.53 9.66
N THR A 153 -27.46 6.88 9.32
CA THR A 153 -27.96 6.80 7.94
C THR A 153 -28.24 8.18 7.37
N ALA A 154 -28.94 9.05 8.12
CA ALA A 154 -29.22 10.42 7.68
C ALA A 154 -27.92 11.23 7.48
N LEU A 155 -26.95 11.09 8.38
CA LEU A 155 -25.66 11.80 8.28
C LEU A 155 -24.83 11.36 7.07
N LEU A 156 -24.95 10.11 6.61
CA LEU A 156 -24.25 9.61 5.44
C LEU A 156 -24.76 10.21 4.11
N GLU A 157 -25.93 10.85 4.10
CA GLU A 157 -26.44 11.56 2.93
C GLU A 157 -25.74 12.91 2.74
N GLU A 158 -25.24 13.50 3.83
CA GLU A 158 -24.70 14.87 3.84
C GLU A 158 -23.18 14.92 4.05
N ALA A 159 -22.57 13.85 4.56
CA ALA A 159 -21.17 13.85 5.00
C ALA A 159 -20.39 12.58 4.60
N PRO A 160 -19.06 12.67 4.45
CA PRO A 160 -18.23 11.52 4.11
C PRO A 160 -18.21 10.48 5.24
N HIS A 161 -18.18 9.20 4.88
CA HIS A 161 -18.21 8.04 5.80
C HIS A 161 -17.27 8.17 7.01
N ASN A 162 -16.05 8.66 6.82
CA ASN A 162 -15.07 8.79 7.91
C ASN A 162 -15.51 9.81 8.96
N GLN A 163 -16.13 10.91 8.53
CA GLN A 163 -16.63 11.95 9.43
C GLN A 163 -17.84 11.45 10.21
N VAL A 164 -18.77 10.78 9.52
CA VAL A 164 -19.96 10.20 10.18
C VAL A 164 -19.56 9.15 11.21
N ALA A 165 -18.56 8.33 10.91
CA ALA A 165 -18.09 7.32 11.85
C ALA A 165 -17.49 7.93 13.13
N LEU A 166 -16.80 9.07 13.03
CA LEU A 166 -16.31 9.80 14.20
C LEU A 166 -17.43 10.47 15.02
N ILE A 167 -18.55 10.81 14.38
CA ILE A 167 -19.74 11.29 15.08
C ILE A 167 -20.41 10.13 15.80
N ALA A 168 -20.53 8.98 15.15
CA ALA A 168 -21.12 7.77 15.71
C ALA A 168 -20.39 7.26 16.97
N ASP A 169 -19.07 7.48 17.08
CA ASP A 169 -18.29 7.18 18.29
C ASP A 169 -18.72 7.94 19.56
N LYS A 170 -19.50 9.03 19.40
CA LYS A 170 -19.90 9.93 20.48
C LYS A 170 -21.38 9.79 20.89
N ILE A 171 -22.12 8.92 20.22
CA ILE A 171 -23.53 8.60 20.51
C ILE A 171 -23.56 7.43 21.47
#